data_AF-A0A2I0GTK9-F1
#
_entry.id   AF-A0A2I0GTK9-F1
#
_cell.length_a   1.000
_cell.length_b   1.000
_cell.length_c   1.000
_cell.angle_alpha   90.00
_cell.angle_beta   90.00
_cell.angle_gamma   90.00
#
_symmetry.space_group_name_H-M   'P 1'
#
loop_
_entity.id
_entity.type
_entity.pdbx_description
1 polymer ?
#
loop_
_entity_poly.entity_id
_entity_poly.type
_entity_poly.pdbx_seq_one_letter_code
_entity_poly.pdbx_strand_id
1 'polypeptide(L)'
;MIRSLVERILNMLKNTPLGVAKHPVGLEARLEELKGMIDADATGVRVLGFYGMGGVGKTTLAKALFNKLVGRFRLRSFVSNIRESSSQPGGLDSLQAKLIGDLSSRNVSPLGGVRNGILRIKELTFEQSALI
;
A
#
# COMPACT_ATOMS: atom_id res chain seq x y z
N MET A 1 -1.96 -17.39 23.13
CA MET A 1 -0.65 -17.37 22.45
C MET A 1 -0.67 -18.02 21.06
N ILE A 2 -1.25 -19.23 20.89
CA ILE A 2 -1.30 -19.88 19.56
C ILE A 2 -2.26 -19.19 18.59
N ARG A 3 -3.49 -18.81 19.01
CA ARG A 3 -4.47 -18.15 18.10
C ARG A 3 -3.93 -16.88 17.46
N SER A 4 -3.30 -16.00 18.25
CA SER A 4 -2.72 -14.76 17.73
C SER A 4 -1.59 -15.00 16.74
N LEU A 5 -0.78 -16.04 16.93
CA LEU A 5 0.26 -16.42 15.99
C LEU A 5 -0.34 -16.96 14.68
N VAL A 6 -1.34 -17.84 14.77
CA VAL A 6 -2.05 -18.41 13.63
C VAL A 6 -2.73 -17.31 12.81
N GLU A 7 -3.42 -16.37 13.45
CA GLU A 7 -4.02 -15.22 12.75
C GLU A 7 -2.97 -14.35 12.06
N ARG A 8 -1.82 -14.12 12.70
CA ARG A 8 -0.71 -13.37 12.09
C ARG A 8 -0.18 -14.08 10.85
N ILE A 9 0.06 -15.39 10.93
CA ILE A 9 0.54 -16.20 9.81
C ILE A 9 -0.49 -16.22 8.67
N LEU A 10 -1.77 -16.44 8.98
CA LEU A 10 -2.84 -16.42 7.99
C LEU A 10 -2.96 -15.05 7.31
N ASN A 11 -2.82 -13.95 8.05
CA ASN A 11 -2.83 -12.60 7.45
C ASN A 11 -1.59 -12.31 6.61
N MET A 12 -0.43 -12.88 6.95
CA MET A 12 0.76 -12.83 6.09
C MET A 12 0.56 -13.65 4.81
N LEU A 13 -0.06 -14.84 4.90
CA LEU A 13 -0.32 -15.72 3.75
C LEU A 13 -1.42 -15.20 2.83
N LYS A 14 -2.38 -14.42 3.34
CA LYS A 14 -3.38 -13.72 2.51
C LYS A 14 -2.79 -12.65 1.58
N ASN A 15 -1.49 -12.35 1.71
CA ASN A 15 -0.83 -11.44 0.79
C ASN A 15 -0.49 -12.16 -0.51
N THR A 16 -1.22 -11.83 -1.58
CA THR A 16 -0.76 -12.14 -2.93
C THR A 16 0.38 -11.17 -3.26
N PRO A 17 1.62 -11.64 -3.46
CA PRO A 17 2.73 -10.76 -3.81
C PRO A 17 2.42 -10.03 -5.12
N LEU A 18 2.73 -8.74 -5.18
CA LEU A 18 2.67 -7.98 -6.43
C LEU A 18 3.71 -8.55 -7.39
N GLY A 19 3.33 -8.74 -8.66
CA GLY A 19 4.23 -9.26 -9.68
C GLY A 19 5.45 -8.36 -9.88
N VAL A 20 6.63 -8.91 -9.61
CA VAL A 20 7.97 -8.33 -9.86
C VAL A 20 8.69 -9.22 -10.88
N ALA A 21 9.65 -8.66 -11.62
CA ALA A 21 10.46 -9.43 -12.57
C ALA A 21 11.14 -10.62 -11.89
N LYS A 22 11.31 -11.75 -12.60
CA LYS A 22 11.86 -13.00 -12.04
C LYS A 22 13.32 -12.90 -11.58
N HIS A 23 14.14 -12.12 -12.28
CA HIS A 23 15.58 -11.97 -12.01
C HIS A 23 16.03 -10.51 -12.13
N PRO A 24 15.59 -9.61 -11.23
CA PRO A 24 15.92 -8.21 -11.31
C PRO A 24 17.32 -7.95 -10.72
N VAL A 25 18.29 -7.64 -11.57
CA VAL A 25 19.68 -7.37 -11.13
C VAL A 25 19.74 -6.11 -10.27
N GLY A 26 20.34 -6.23 -9.08
CA GLY A 26 20.58 -5.11 -8.17
C GLY A 26 19.32 -4.59 -7.46
N LEU A 27 18.20 -5.31 -7.51
CA LEU A 27 16.98 -4.91 -6.80
C LEU A 27 17.15 -5.02 -5.29
N GLU A 28 17.75 -6.10 -4.81
CA GLU A 28 17.96 -6.39 -3.40
C GLU A 28 18.79 -5.28 -2.72
N ALA A 29 19.89 -4.87 -3.35
CA ALA A 29 20.73 -3.78 -2.83
C ALA A 29 19.95 -2.47 -2.69
N ARG A 30 19.16 -2.10 -3.71
CA ARG A 30 18.29 -0.90 -3.65
C ARG A 30 17.20 -1.04 -2.58
N LEU A 31 16.65 -2.23 -2.37
CA LEU A 31 15.65 -2.45 -1.33
C LEU A 31 16.24 -2.29 0.08
N GLU A 32 17.48 -2.74 0.31
CA GLU A 32 18.14 -2.53 1.60
C GLU A 32 18.42 -1.06 1.87
N GLU A 33 18.87 -0.30 0.85
CA GLU A 33 19.02 1.16 0.95
C GLU A 33 17.69 1.83 1.32
N LEU A 34 16.60 1.49 0.63
CA LEU A 34 15.28 2.05 0.89
C LEU A 34 14.72 1.70 2.27
N LYS A 35 14.99 0.50 2.77
CA LYS A 35 14.64 0.13 4.15
C LYS A 35 15.41 0.96 5.17
N GLY A 36 16.67 1.32 4.90
CA GLY A 36 17.41 2.25 5.75
C GLY A 36 16.79 3.65 5.76
N MET A 37 16.21 4.09 4.64
CA MET A 37 15.53 5.39 4.52
C MET A 37 14.15 5.42 5.17
N ILE A 38 13.43 4.30 5.16
CA ILE A 38 12.11 4.15 5.79
C ILE A 38 12.30 3.34 7.06
N ASP A 39 12.44 4.04 8.19
CA ASP A 39 12.23 3.40 9.49
C ASP A 39 10.75 3.00 9.58
N ALA A 40 10.47 1.74 9.24
CA ALA A 40 9.12 1.18 9.17
C ALA A 40 8.46 1.05 10.55
N ASP A 41 9.25 1.16 11.62
CA ASP A 41 8.78 1.08 13.01
C ASP A 41 8.65 2.47 13.67
N ALA A 42 9.07 3.53 12.97
CA ALA A 42 8.88 4.91 13.42
C ALA A 42 7.40 5.32 13.41
N THR A 43 7.00 6.10 14.41
CA THR A 43 5.66 6.66 14.49
C THR A 43 5.48 7.84 13.52
N GLY A 44 4.34 7.90 12.84
CA GLY A 44 3.95 9.01 11.97
C GLY A 44 3.79 8.64 10.50
N VAL A 45 3.58 9.65 9.66
CA VAL A 45 3.39 9.47 8.21
C VAL A 45 4.72 9.61 7.49
N ARG A 46 5.09 8.63 6.68
CA ARG A 46 6.27 8.65 5.80
C ARG A 46 5.81 8.47 4.36
N VAL A 47 6.32 9.31 3.47
CA VAL A 47 6.03 9.26 2.03
C VAL A 47 7.33 9.11 1.27
N LEU A 48 7.42 8.08 0.43
CA LEU A 48 8.56 7.84 -0.45
C LEU A 48 8.13 8.01 -1.91
N GLY A 49 8.74 8.98 -2.59
CA GLY A 49 8.52 9.22 -4.01
C GLY A 49 9.63 8.63 -4.86
N PHE A 50 9.26 7.89 -5.91
CA PHE A 50 10.21 7.42 -6.94
C PHE A 50 10.09 8.31 -8.18
N TYR A 51 11.17 8.99 -8.56
CA TYR A 51 11.21 9.87 -9.73
C TYR A 51 12.37 9.51 -10.68
N GLY A 52 12.35 10.05 -11.90
CA GLY A 52 13.36 9.82 -12.94
C GLY A 52 12.80 9.29 -14.27
N MET A 53 13.68 8.93 -15.20
CA MET A 53 13.33 8.51 -16.56
C MET A 53 12.36 7.32 -16.63
N GLY A 54 11.58 7.25 -17.71
CA GLY A 54 10.72 6.11 -18.03
C GLY A 54 11.54 4.81 -18.19
N GLY A 55 10.93 3.66 -17.90
CA GLY A 55 11.57 2.34 -18.10
C GLY A 55 12.60 1.93 -17.04
N VAL A 56 13.07 2.83 -16.16
CA VAL A 56 14.11 2.54 -15.15
C VAL A 56 13.67 1.55 -14.04
N GLY A 57 12.39 1.18 -14.00
CA GLY A 57 11.87 0.20 -13.03
C GLY A 57 11.38 0.79 -11.71
N LYS A 58 11.01 2.07 -11.67
CA LYS A 58 10.44 2.74 -10.46
C LYS A 58 9.25 1.98 -9.88
N THR A 59 8.28 1.63 -10.73
CA THR A 59 7.10 0.84 -10.32
C THR A 59 7.50 -0.56 -9.84
N THR A 60 8.52 -1.17 -10.45
CA THR A 60 9.06 -2.46 -10.02
C THR A 60 9.64 -2.37 -8.61
N LEU A 61 10.39 -1.30 -8.33
CA LEU A 61 10.98 -1.04 -7.02
C LEU A 61 9.91 -0.79 -5.95
N ALA A 62 8.88 0.00 -6.28
CA ALA A 62 7.74 0.23 -5.38
C ALA A 62 6.99 -1.07 -5.05
N LYS A 63 6.69 -1.92 -6.04
CA LYS A 63 6.07 -3.24 -5.83
C LYS A 63 6.92 -4.15 -4.95
N ALA A 64 8.22 -4.20 -5.22
CA ALA A 64 9.14 -5.04 -4.45
C ALA A 64 9.27 -4.56 -3.00
N LEU A 65 9.35 -3.24 -2.77
CA LEU A 65 9.37 -2.67 -1.43
C LEU A 65 8.05 -2.95 -0.68
N PHE A 66 6.91 -2.78 -1.36
CA PHE A 66 5.60 -3.12 -0.80
C PHE A 66 5.55 -4.58 -0.36
N ASN A 67 5.96 -5.53 -1.22
CA ASN A 67 6.01 -6.95 -0.89
C ASN A 67 6.90 -7.26 0.34
N LYS A 68 7.98 -6.49 0.55
CA LYS A 68 8.86 -6.65 1.71
C LYS A 68 8.26 -6.08 3.01
N LEU A 69 7.50 -4.99 2.91
CA LEU A 69 6.96 -4.28 4.07
C LEU A 69 5.56 -4.75 4.48
N VAL A 70 4.75 -5.25 3.54
CA VAL A 70 3.31 -5.51 3.73
C VAL A 70 2.97 -6.39 4.93
N GLY A 71 3.85 -7.31 5.32
CA GLY A 71 3.66 -8.16 6.50
C GLY A 71 3.75 -7.42 7.85
N ARG A 72 4.29 -6.20 7.88
CA ARG A 72 4.48 -5.38 9.09
C ARG A 72 3.32 -4.42 9.36
N PHE A 73 2.44 -4.23 8.38
CA PHE A 73 1.34 -3.27 8.48
C PHE A 73 0.02 -3.99 8.65
N ARG A 74 -0.86 -3.43 9.51
CA ARG A 74 -2.18 -4.00 9.77
C ARG A 74 -3.15 -3.69 8.63
N LEU A 75 -3.08 -2.47 8.12
CA LEU A 75 -3.83 -2.00 6.97
C LEU A 75 -2.91 -1.90 5.76
N ARG A 76 -3.43 -2.25 4.59
CA ARG A 76 -2.62 -2.35 3.38
C ARG A 76 -3.46 -2.11 2.14
N SER A 77 -2.95 -1.34 1.20
CA SER A 77 -3.51 -1.19 -0.14
C SER A 77 -2.37 -0.95 -1.12
N PHE A 78 -2.49 -1.48 -2.33
CA PHE A 78 -1.60 -1.08 -3.42
C PHE A 78 -2.46 -0.53 -4.55
N VAL A 79 -2.23 0.73 -4.92
CA VAL A 79 -2.99 1.41 -5.97
C VAL A 79 -2.09 1.66 -7.18
N SER A 80 -2.33 0.92 -8.26
CA SER A 80 -1.65 1.11 -9.54
C SER A 80 -2.45 2.02 -10.48
N ASN A 81 -1.78 2.56 -11.51
CA ASN A 81 -2.42 3.32 -12.60
C ASN A 81 -3.22 4.54 -12.09
N ILE A 82 -2.73 5.18 -11.02
CA ILE A 82 -3.41 6.30 -10.35
C ILE A 82 -3.73 7.41 -11.36
N ARG A 83 -2.77 7.75 -12.24
CA ARG A 83 -2.94 8.80 -13.23
C ARG A 83 -4.12 8.50 -14.15
N GLU A 84 -4.14 7.30 -14.73
CA GLU A 84 -5.16 6.84 -15.66
C GLU A 84 -6.53 6.68 -14.99
N SER A 85 -6.56 6.19 -13.74
CA SER A 85 -7.81 6.05 -12.98
C SER A 85 -8.37 7.41 -12.56
N SER A 86 -7.52 8.33 -12.11
CA SER A 86 -7.95 9.66 -11.66
C SER A 86 -8.50 10.55 -12.78
N SER A 87 -8.10 10.29 -14.04
CA SER A 87 -8.55 11.07 -15.19
C SER A 87 -9.93 10.67 -15.71
N GLN A 88 -10.49 9.55 -15.23
CA GLN A 88 -11.84 9.12 -15.61
C GLN A 88 -12.92 9.90 -14.85
N PRO A 89 -14.14 10.03 -15.40
CA PRO A 89 -15.29 10.55 -14.65
C PRO A 89 -15.53 9.74 -13.37
N GLY A 90 -15.57 10.40 -12.21
CA GLY A 90 -15.68 9.72 -10.90
C GLY A 90 -14.43 8.92 -10.50
N GLY A 91 -13.28 9.17 -11.15
CA GLY A 91 -12.04 8.44 -10.94
C GLY A 91 -11.50 8.56 -9.51
N LEU A 92 -11.58 9.75 -8.91
CA LEU A 92 -11.17 9.97 -7.51
C LEU A 92 -12.04 9.21 -6.52
N ASP A 93 -13.36 9.22 -6.70
CA ASP A 93 -14.28 8.46 -5.85
C ASP A 93 -14.00 6.95 -5.99
N SER A 94 -13.69 6.47 -7.19
CA SER A 94 -13.32 5.07 -7.43
C SER A 94 -12.01 4.69 -6.73
N LEU A 95 -11.00 5.57 -6.79
CA LEU A 95 -9.72 5.37 -6.10
C LEU A 95 -9.90 5.35 -4.58
N GLN A 96 -10.71 6.26 -4.04
CA GLN A 96 -11.05 6.28 -2.61
C GLN A 96 -11.85 5.06 -2.19
N ALA A 97 -12.82 4.60 -3.00
CA ALA A 97 -13.60 3.41 -2.72
C ALA A 97 -12.70 2.17 -2.64
N LYS A 98 -11.74 2.05 -3.57
CA LYS A 98 -10.72 0.99 -3.53
C LYS A 98 -9.89 1.07 -2.25
N LEU A 99 -9.32 2.22 -1.93
CA LEU A 99 -8.53 2.40 -0.70
C LEU A 99 -9.34 2.04 0.54
N ILE A 100 -10.57 2.54 0.66
CA ILE A 100 -11.43 2.26 1.80
C ILE A 100 -11.79 0.78 1.87
N GLY A 101 -12.06 0.13 0.72
CA GLY A 101 -12.30 -1.32 0.66
C GLY A 101 -11.10 -2.14 1.12
N ASP A 102 -9.90 -1.77 0.68
CA ASP A 102 -8.66 -2.46 1.07
C ASP A 102 -8.29 -2.24 2.55
N LEU A 103 -8.60 -1.05 3.09
CA LEU A 103 -8.27 -0.64 4.46
C LEU A 103 -9.39 -0.96 5.48
N SER A 104 -10.57 -1.38 5.04
CA SER A 104 -11.71 -1.71 5.91
C SER A 104 -11.93 -3.21 6.02
N SER A 105 -12.37 -3.67 7.19
CA SER A 105 -12.83 -5.05 7.40
C SER A 105 -14.35 -5.22 7.24
N ARG A 106 -15.06 -4.21 6.73
CA ARG A 106 -16.54 -4.13 6.65
C ARG A 106 -16.99 -3.56 5.30
N ASN A 107 -18.25 -3.84 4.93
CA ASN A 107 -18.87 -3.34 3.70
C ASN A 107 -18.77 -1.81 3.59
N VAL A 108 -18.36 -1.34 2.41
CA VAL A 108 -18.16 0.07 2.10
C VAL A 108 -19.51 0.70 1.74
N SER A 109 -19.98 1.64 2.55
CA SER A 109 -21.12 2.49 2.19
C SER A 109 -20.75 3.45 1.05
N PRO A 110 -21.70 3.86 0.19
CA PRO A 110 -21.42 4.77 -0.92
C PRO A 110 -20.72 6.04 -0.45
N LEU A 111 -19.66 6.42 -1.15
CA LEU A 111 -18.94 7.65 -0.86
C LEU A 111 -19.82 8.82 -1.29
N GLY A 112 -20.27 9.63 -0.33
CA GLY A 112 -20.98 10.88 -0.59
C GLY A 112 -20.04 11.97 -1.13
N GLY A 113 -19.17 11.63 -2.08
CA GLY A 113 -18.15 12.49 -2.69
C GLY A 113 -16.76 12.45 -2.03
N VAL A 114 -15.79 13.02 -2.76
CA VAL A 114 -14.35 13.01 -2.45
C VAL A 114 -14.01 13.46 -1.02
N ARG A 115 -14.68 14.48 -0.50
CA ARG A 115 -14.44 15.00 0.86
C ARG A 115 -14.73 13.94 1.93
N ASN A 116 -15.82 13.19 1.77
CA ASN A 116 -16.20 12.13 2.71
C ASN A 116 -15.22 10.96 2.63
N GLY A 117 -14.72 10.63 1.44
CA GLY A 117 -13.67 9.62 1.30
C GLY A 117 -12.37 10.01 1.99
N ILE A 118 -11.95 11.28 1.95
CA ILE A 118 -10.76 11.76 2.69
C ILE A 118 -10.93 11.56 4.20
N LEU A 119 -12.08 11.98 4.75
CA LEU A 119 -12.36 11.83 6.18
C LEU A 119 -12.35 10.35 6.58
N ARG A 120 -12.98 9.50 5.78
CA ARG A 120 -13.04 8.06 6.05
C ARG A 120 -11.66 7.38 6.01
N ILE A 121 -10.81 7.75 5.04
CA ILE A 121 -9.44 7.22 4.98
C ILE A 121 -8.65 7.65 6.22
N LYS A 122 -8.78 8.91 6.66
CA LYS A 122 -8.13 9.40 7.89
C LYS A 122 -8.59 8.63 9.13
N GLU A 123 -9.88 8.36 9.27
CA GLU A 123 -10.41 7.58 10.39
C GLU A 123 -9.85 6.16 10.42
N LEU A 124 -9.78 5.50 9.26
CA LEU A 124 -9.26 4.13 9.14
C LEU A 124 -7.79 4.05 9.52
N THR A 125 -6.98 5.04 9.12
CA THR A 125 -5.53 5.03 9.34
C THR A 125 -5.08 5.70 10.64
N PHE A 126 -6.01 6.16 11.49
CA PHE A 126 -5.69 6.90 12.71
C PHE A 126 -5.00 6.04 13.77
N GLU A 127 -5.47 4.80 13.98
CA GLU A 127 -5.00 3.94 15.08
C GLU A 127 -4.13 2.77 14.62
N GLN A 128 -4.11 2.48 13.32
CA GLN A 128 -3.50 1.27 12.78
C GLN A 128 -2.46 1.63 11.73
N SER A 129 -1.31 0.95 11.78
CA SER A 129 -0.29 1.11 10.76
C SER A 129 -0.85 0.74 9.39
N ALA A 130 -0.71 1.66 8.44
CA ALA A 130 -1.17 1.51 7.06
C ALA A 130 0.00 1.62 6.08
N LEU A 131 0.07 0.67 5.14
CA LEU A 131 0.97 0.73 3.97
C LEU A 131 0.11 0.95 2.71
N ILE A 132 0.32 2.05 2.01
CA ILE A 132 -0.45 2.48 0.83
C ILE A 132 0.49 2.71 -0.35
#